data_AF-A0AAC9VB58-F1
#
_entry.id   AF-A0AAC9VB58-F1
#
_cell.length_a   1.000
_cell.length_b   1.000
_cell.length_c   1.000
_cell.angle_alpha   90.00
_cell.angle_beta   90.00
_cell.angle_gamma   90.00
#
_symmetry.space_group_name_H-M   'P 1'
#
loop_
_entity.id
_entity.type
_entity.pdbx_description
1 polymer ?
#
loop_
_entity_poly.entity_id
_entity_poly.type
_entity_poly.pdbx_seq_one_letter_code
_entity_poly.pdbx_strand_id
1 'polypeptide(L)'
;MRAAKGGLPLGLTAPMAPITRADLPQGEDWGYQIKWDGVRLLADIGPDGKVLLYSRQGLIKNNIYPEVVVLIEKAALGRCILDGELIAWTGSRPSFQRVLQRERMRGKQGGTRLTPLRNPEVPAAAMAMAGGDGGKQLAPGGLSGDGGSLLRPQASQEQPVSGSLADYAGLPQRSRQQPDLGSEADSAHQAQPHAGLAYVLFDVLAAGDRDLRGLPYLQRHEVLHRISPGLPDGMLVTELYRDGEALWHWVAEAGWEGVVSKRLNSLYKEGKQHKDWFKKKTALLLDVDIVGLKIRDGMAASLVMSADGLYFGSVSLGLTGEMRALLTSQLVPEGAFAGGSLQAGAALPFAALPDDLKKERVVWLHNPFPCTVTGLEITEAGQLRHPKIAGFGRRRGE
;
A
#
# COMPACT_ATOMS: atom_id res chain seq x y z
N MET A 1 -1.78 9.64 -24.28
CA MET A 1 -2.92 10.33 -23.64
C MET A 1 -2.67 10.48 -22.14
N ARG A 2 -2.62 11.71 -21.60
CA ARG A 2 -2.60 11.96 -20.15
C ARG A 2 -3.88 11.36 -19.53
N ALA A 3 -3.79 10.79 -18.32
CA ALA A 3 -4.99 10.34 -17.62
C ALA A 3 -5.94 11.54 -17.45
N ALA A 4 -7.24 11.34 -17.72
CA ALA A 4 -8.24 12.37 -17.50
C ALA A 4 -8.31 12.70 -16.00
N LYS A 5 -8.28 13.99 -15.65
CA LYS A 5 -8.57 14.45 -14.29
C LYS A 5 -10.08 14.41 -14.11
N GLY A 6 -10.57 13.53 -13.23
CA GLY A 6 -12.00 13.38 -12.95
C GLY A 6 -12.48 14.14 -11.71
N GLY A 7 -11.58 14.83 -10.99
CA GLY A 7 -11.85 15.25 -9.61
C GLY A 7 -11.92 14.04 -8.67
N LEU A 8 -11.72 14.23 -7.37
CA LEU A 8 -12.00 13.16 -6.42
C LEU A 8 -13.50 13.18 -6.05
N PRO A 9 -14.09 12.03 -5.67
CA PRO A 9 -15.48 11.97 -5.27
C PRO A 9 -15.73 12.79 -3.99
N LEU A 10 -17.00 13.14 -3.72
CA LEU A 10 -17.45 13.94 -2.56
C LEU A 10 -16.79 15.33 -2.43
N GLY A 11 -16.25 15.87 -3.53
CA GLY A 11 -15.56 17.17 -3.52
C GLY A 11 -14.22 17.15 -2.77
N LEU A 12 -13.64 15.95 -2.53
CA LEU A 12 -12.35 15.82 -1.87
C LEU A 12 -11.25 16.55 -2.66
N THR A 13 -10.34 17.21 -1.94
CA THR A 13 -9.10 17.74 -2.51
C THR A 13 -7.95 16.74 -2.41
N ALA A 14 -7.97 15.88 -1.37
CA ALA A 14 -7.07 14.75 -1.19
C ALA A 14 -7.66 13.70 -0.23
N PRO A 15 -7.34 12.40 -0.39
CA PRO A 15 -7.64 11.39 0.64
C PRO A 15 -6.94 11.68 1.96
N MET A 16 -7.53 11.25 3.09
CA MET A 16 -6.90 11.31 4.42
C MET A 16 -5.61 10.49 4.44
N ALA A 17 -4.50 11.08 4.89
CA ALA A 17 -3.18 10.49 4.78
C ALA A 17 -2.47 10.42 6.14
N PRO A 18 -1.96 9.23 6.55
CA PRO A 18 -1.27 9.11 7.82
C PRO A 18 0.04 9.93 7.86
N ILE A 19 0.33 10.48 9.04
CA ILE A 19 1.53 11.25 9.33
C ILE A 19 2.62 10.30 9.84
N THR A 20 3.84 10.43 9.33
CA THR A 20 4.95 9.57 9.78
C THR A 20 5.33 9.85 11.23
N ARG A 21 5.52 8.80 12.02
CA ARG A 21 5.99 8.87 13.41
C ARG A 21 6.99 7.72 13.69
N ALA A 22 7.90 7.92 14.63
CA ALA A 22 8.89 6.92 15.02
C ALA A 22 8.31 5.86 15.97
N ASP A 23 7.42 6.29 16.86
CA ASP A 23 6.69 5.46 17.82
C ASP A 23 5.25 5.20 17.37
N LEU A 24 4.68 4.11 17.89
CA LEU A 24 3.23 3.88 17.82
C LEU A 24 2.57 4.65 18.98
N PRO A 25 1.55 5.48 18.71
CA PRO A 25 0.73 6.02 19.79
C PRO A 25 0.09 4.87 20.57
N GLN A 26 -0.16 5.07 21.87
CA GLN A 26 -0.71 4.07 22.79
C GLN A 26 -2.03 4.59 23.38
N GLY A 27 -2.90 3.67 23.82
CA GLY A 27 -4.19 3.99 24.43
C GLY A 27 -5.36 3.23 23.81
N GLU A 28 -6.47 3.13 24.55
CA GLU A 28 -7.68 2.40 24.12
C GLU A 28 -8.42 3.09 22.95
N ASP A 29 -8.13 4.36 22.74
CA ASP A 29 -8.65 5.20 21.66
C ASP A 29 -7.97 4.93 20.31
N TRP A 30 -6.98 4.04 20.25
CA TRP A 30 -6.24 3.66 19.05
C TRP A 30 -6.61 2.27 18.54
N GLY A 31 -6.67 2.15 17.23
CA GLY A 31 -6.63 0.88 16.52
C GLY A 31 -5.49 0.87 15.49
N TYR A 32 -4.98 -0.31 15.19
CA TYR A 32 -3.80 -0.48 14.36
C TYR A 32 -4.12 -1.36 13.16
N GLN A 33 -3.58 -1.03 12.00
CA GLN A 33 -3.73 -1.81 10.78
C GLN A 33 -2.37 -2.01 10.14
N ILE A 34 -2.24 -3.08 9.38
CA ILE A 34 -1.06 -3.29 8.54
C ILE A 34 -0.96 -2.13 7.55
N LYS A 35 0.24 -1.57 7.41
CA LYS A 35 0.54 -0.66 6.32
C LYS A 35 0.82 -1.47 5.07
N TRP A 36 -0.15 -1.50 4.17
CA TRP A 36 -0.02 -2.11 2.86
C TRP A 36 0.84 -1.24 1.93
N ASP A 37 1.70 -1.90 1.15
CA ASP A 37 2.62 -1.26 0.19
C ASP A 37 2.09 -1.47 -1.24
N GLY A 38 1.48 -0.43 -1.79
CA GLY A 38 0.75 -0.51 -3.05
C GLY A 38 0.42 0.85 -3.65
N VAL A 39 -0.63 0.89 -4.48
CA VAL A 39 -1.19 2.14 -5.00
C VAL A 39 -2.56 2.39 -4.39
N ARG A 40 -2.70 3.52 -3.71
CA ARG A 40 -3.99 3.96 -3.17
C ARG A 40 -5.00 4.21 -4.28
N LEU A 41 -6.17 3.60 -4.13
CA LEU A 41 -7.32 3.76 -5.00
C LEU A 41 -8.56 4.11 -4.18
N LEU A 42 -9.21 5.20 -4.56
CA LEU A 42 -10.60 5.47 -4.20
C LEU A 42 -11.49 4.87 -5.28
N ALA A 43 -12.45 4.04 -4.89
CA ALA A 43 -13.45 3.49 -5.80
C ALA A 43 -14.79 4.20 -5.56
N ASP A 44 -15.31 4.88 -6.57
CA ASP A 44 -16.65 5.47 -6.57
C ASP A 44 -17.58 4.55 -7.36
N ILE A 45 -18.56 3.95 -6.67
CA ILE A 45 -19.57 3.07 -7.25
C ILE A 45 -20.85 3.89 -7.40
N GLY A 46 -21.23 4.16 -8.64
CA GLY A 46 -22.43 4.91 -8.99
C GLY A 46 -23.73 4.15 -8.70
N PRO A 47 -24.89 4.84 -8.76
CA PRO A 47 -26.20 4.22 -8.56
C PRO A 47 -26.54 3.15 -9.62
N ASP A 48 -25.90 3.22 -10.80
CA ASP A 48 -26.01 2.23 -11.87
C ASP A 48 -24.99 1.09 -11.75
N GLY A 49 -24.22 1.04 -10.65
CA GLY A 49 -23.18 0.06 -10.41
C GLY A 49 -21.87 0.32 -11.15
N LYS A 50 -21.76 1.39 -11.95
CA LYS A 50 -20.51 1.73 -12.63
C LYS A 50 -19.44 2.15 -11.62
N VAL A 51 -18.23 1.65 -11.83
CA VAL A 51 -17.09 1.92 -10.95
C VAL A 51 -16.13 2.91 -11.60
N LEU A 52 -15.74 3.95 -10.87
CA LEU A 52 -14.63 4.83 -11.21
C LEU A 52 -13.52 4.69 -10.17
N LEU A 53 -12.30 4.43 -10.65
CA LEU A 53 -11.12 4.30 -9.80
C LEU A 53 -10.30 5.59 -9.88
N TYR A 54 -10.00 6.17 -8.73
CA TYR A 54 -9.19 7.38 -8.62
C TYR A 54 -7.92 7.11 -7.83
N SER A 55 -6.79 7.55 -8.36
CA SER A 55 -5.56 7.67 -7.57
C SER A 55 -5.68 8.75 -6.50
N ARG A 56 -4.70 8.80 -5.61
CA ARG A 56 -4.54 9.87 -4.62
C ARG A 56 -4.63 11.29 -5.19
N GLN A 57 -4.17 11.50 -6.44
CA GLN A 57 -4.17 12.79 -7.12
C GLN A 57 -5.43 13.03 -7.99
N GLY A 58 -6.44 12.16 -7.91
CA GLY A 58 -7.68 12.28 -8.68
C GLY A 58 -7.57 11.91 -10.16
N LEU A 59 -6.50 11.20 -10.56
CA LEU A 59 -6.39 10.63 -11.90
C LEU A 59 -7.21 9.35 -11.99
N ILE A 60 -7.97 9.21 -13.07
CA ILE A 60 -8.75 7.99 -13.36
C ILE A 60 -7.81 6.82 -13.68
N LYS A 61 -8.05 5.67 -13.03
CA LYS A 61 -7.21 4.46 -13.09
C LYS A 61 -7.90 3.24 -13.71
N ASN A 62 -9.16 3.33 -14.15
CA ASN A 62 -9.92 2.23 -14.75
C ASN A 62 -9.15 1.50 -15.87
N ASN A 63 -8.51 2.24 -16.77
CA ASN A 63 -7.76 1.63 -17.89
C ASN A 63 -6.46 0.96 -17.47
N ILE A 64 -5.95 1.26 -16.27
CA ILE A 64 -4.74 0.66 -15.72
C ILE A 64 -5.10 -0.60 -14.93
N TYR A 65 -6.24 -0.60 -14.25
CA TYR A 65 -6.73 -1.71 -13.43
C TYR A 65 -8.17 -2.14 -13.80
N PRO A 66 -8.44 -2.56 -15.05
CA PRO A 66 -9.78 -2.99 -15.46
C PRO A 66 -10.25 -4.24 -14.72
N GLU A 67 -9.34 -5.11 -14.26
CA GLU A 67 -9.68 -6.26 -13.43
C GLU A 67 -10.22 -5.87 -12.05
N VAL A 68 -9.74 -4.75 -11.48
CA VAL A 68 -10.22 -4.26 -10.17
C VAL A 68 -11.63 -3.68 -10.33
N VAL A 69 -11.89 -3.00 -11.45
CA VAL A 69 -13.25 -2.57 -11.83
C VAL A 69 -14.21 -3.76 -11.85
N VAL A 70 -13.84 -4.82 -12.58
CA VAL A 70 -14.65 -6.06 -12.67
C VAL A 70 -14.84 -6.72 -11.29
N LEU A 71 -13.82 -6.74 -10.43
CA LEU A 71 -13.94 -7.30 -9.08
C LEU A 71 -14.94 -6.51 -8.23
N ILE A 72 -14.88 -5.19 -8.27
CA ILE A 72 -15.80 -4.32 -7.52
C ILE A 72 -17.24 -4.44 -8.04
N GLU A 73 -17.41 -4.49 -9.37
CA GLU A 73 -18.74 -4.72 -9.99
C GLU A 73 -19.33 -6.07 -9.54
N LYS A 74 -18.52 -7.13 -9.51
CA LYS A 74 -18.93 -8.46 -9.01
C LYS A 74 -19.27 -8.48 -7.53
N ALA A 75 -18.59 -7.67 -6.73
CA ALA A 75 -18.87 -7.56 -5.29
C ALA A 75 -20.26 -6.98 -5.01
N ALA A 76 -20.87 -6.28 -5.98
CA ALA A 76 -22.25 -5.80 -5.93
C ALA A 76 -22.59 -5.03 -4.64
N LEU A 77 -21.66 -4.20 -4.17
CA LEU A 77 -21.71 -3.49 -2.88
C LEU A 77 -22.78 -2.38 -2.81
N GLY A 78 -23.47 -2.12 -3.93
CA GLY A 78 -24.35 -0.97 -4.10
C GLY A 78 -23.57 0.35 -4.22
N ARG A 79 -24.31 1.46 -4.29
CA ARG A 79 -23.72 2.80 -4.33
C ARG A 79 -22.86 3.03 -3.09
N CYS A 80 -21.56 3.24 -3.26
CA CYS A 80 -20.65 3.55 -2.15
C CYS A 80 -19.35 4.15 -2.66
N ILE A 81 -18.58 4.74 -1.73
CA ILE A 81 -17.22 5.22 -2.00
C ILE A 81 -16.27 4.54 -1.04
N LEU A 82 -15.33 3.78 -1.59
CA LEU A 82 -14.38 2.95 -0.85
C LEU A 82 -12.99 3.57 -0.90
N ASP A 83 -12.23 3.44 0.18
CA ASP A 83 -10.83 3.83 0.28
C ASP A 83 -9.97 2.60 0.57
N GLY A 84 -9.00 2.35 -0.30
CA GLY A 84 -8.22 1.13 -0.26
C GLY A 84 -6.87 1.24 -0.94
N GLU A 85 -6.08 0.18 -0.79
CA GLU A 85 -4.76 0.03 -1.38
C GLU A 85 -4.75 -1.16 -2.35
N LEU A 86 -4.35 -0.93 -3.59
CA LEU A 86 -4.08 -2.03 -4.53
C LEU A 86 -2.65 -2.52 -4.35
N ILE A 87 -2.50 -3.77 -3.94
CA ILE A 87 -1.21 -4.42 -3.76
C ILE A 87 -1.00 -5.49 -4.85
N ALA A 88 0.27 -5.70 -5.20
CA ALA A 88 0.69 -6.90 -5.91
C ALA A 88 1.41 -7.83 -4.94
N TRP A 89 1.24 -9.13 -5.09
CA TRP A 89 1.83 -10.12 -4.20
C TRP A 89 2.91 -10.91 -4.93
N THR A 90 3.98 -11.26 -4.21
CA THR A 90 5.11 -12.05 -4.73
C THR A 90 5.29 -13.36 -3.97
N GLY A 91 4.22 -13.89 -3.38
CA GLY A 91 4.22 -15.15 -2.62
C GLY A 91 4.35 -14.92 -1.11
N SER A 92 5.38 -14.22 -0.64
CA SER A 92 5.63 -14.02 0.80
C SER A 92 5.29 -12.63 1.34
N ARG A 93 5.19 -11.61 0.48
CA ARG A 93 4.86 -10.23 0.86
C ARG A 93 4.24 -9.42 -0.28
N PRO A 94 3.59 -8.29 0.03
CA PRO A 94 3.25 -7.27 -0.96
C PRO A 94 4.52 -6.73 -1.65
N SER A 95 4.40 -6.41 -2.93
CA SER A 95 5.45 -5.84 -3.77
C SER A 95 4.94 -4.61 -4.50
N PHE A 96 5.28 -3.44 -3.98
CA PHE A 96 5.00 -2.17 -4.64
C PHE A 96 5.64 -2.06 -6.02
N GLN A 97 6.83 -2.66 -6.21
CA GLN A 97 7.57 -2.64 -7.47
C GLN A 97 6.72 -3.15 -8.64
N ARG A 98 5.95 -4.23 -8.42
CA ARG A 98 5.12 -4.84 -9.47
C ARG A 98 3.91 -3.97 -9.83
N VAL A 99 3.31 -3.31 -8.83
CA VAL A 99 2.23 -2.35 -9.08
C VAL A 99 2.76 -1.15 -9.88
N LEU A 100 3.93 -0.64 -9.51
CA LEU A 100 4.58 0.47 -10.18
C LEU A 100 5.05 0.14 -11.60
N GLN A 101 5.58 -1.06 -11.84
CA GLN A 101 5.94 -1.52 -13.18
C GLN A 101 4.73 -1.42 -14.11
N ARG A 102 3.56 -1.84 -13.62
CA ARG A 102 2.31 -1.75 -14.37
C ARG A 102 1.88 -0.30 -14.65
N GLU A 103 2.00 0.59 -13.68
CA GLU A 103 1.74 2.03 -13.87
C GLU A 103 2.60 2.64 -14.99
N ARG A 104 3.84 2.14 -15.18
CA ARG A 104 4.83 2.65 -16.15
C ARG A 104 4.76 2.02 -17.53
N MET A 105 4.32 0.77 -17.64
CA MET A 105 4.26 0.00 -18.89
C MET A 105 3.23 0.52 -19.92
N ARG A 106 2.71 1.73 -19.71
CA ARG A 106 1.67 2.36 -20.53
C ARG A 106 2.25 2.85 -21.86
N GLY A 107 2.35 1.92 -22.81
CA GLY A 107 2.70 2.18 -24.21
C GLY A 107 2.27 1.09 -25.20
N LYS A 108 2.03 -0.14 -24.76
CA LYS A 108 1.53 -1.23 -25.61
C LYS A 108 0.25 -1.79 -25.01
N GLN A 109 -0.83 -1.85 -25.79
CA GLN A 109 -1.97 -2.68 -25.44
C GLN A 109 -1.46 -4.11 -25.19
N GLY A 110 -1.75 -4.68 -24.02
CA GLY A 110 -1.31 -6.03 -23.67
C GLY A 110 -0.40 -6.14 -22.45
N GLY A 111 -0.71 -5.46 -21.34
CA GLY A 111 -0.19 -5.91 -20.04
C GLY A 111 -0.81 -7.26 -19.69
N THR A 112 0.00 -8.24 -19.29
CA THR A 112 -0.47 -9.56 -18.83
C THR A 112 -1.50 -9.36 -17.71
N ARG A 113 -2.71 -9.90 -17.87
CA ARG A 113 -3.72 -9.91 -16.80
C ARG A 113 -3.10 -10.63 -15.60
N LEU A 114 -2.87 -9.91 -14.51
CA LEU A 114 -2.52 -10.54 -13.24
C LEU A 114 -3.80 -11.16 -12.69
N THR A 115 -3.70 -12.41 -12.23
CA THR A 115 -4.83 -13.10 -11.63
C THR A 115 -5.15 -12.49 -10.27
N PRO A 116 -6.43 -12.36 -9.89
CA PRO A 116 -6.79 -12.03 -8.52
C PRO A 116 -6.12 -13.01 -7.55
N LEU A 117 -5.61 -12.51 -6.43
CA LEU A 117 -5.10 -13.37 -5.36
C LEU A 117 -6.28 -14.06 -4.67
N ARG A 118 -6.24 -15.40 -4.58
CA ARG A 118 -6.96 -16.07 -3.49
C ARG A 118 -6.47 -15.46 -2.19
N ASN A 119 -7.41 -15.10 -1.31
CA ASN A 119 -7.17 -14.37 -0.07
C ASN A 119 -5.76 -14.63 0.49
N PRO A 120 -4.87 -13.62 0.58
CA PRO A 120 -3.56 -13.85 1.13
C PRO A 120 -3.75 -14.38 2.54
N GLU A 121 -3.28 -15.60 2.80
CA GLU A 121 -3.26 -16.13 4.16
C GLU A 121 -2.38 -15.21 5.00
N VAL A 122 -3.01 -14.36 5.81
CA VAL A 122 -2.34 -13.80 6.97
C VAL A 122 -2.15 -15.00 7.88
N PRO A 123 -0.90 -15.43 8.17
CA PRO A 123 -0.65 -16.66 8.90
C PRO A 123 -1.48 -16.69 10.19
N ALA A 124 -2.14 -17.81 10.47
CA ALA A 124 -3.00 -17.97 11.66
C ALA A 124 -2.28 -17.62 12.99
N ALA A 125 -0.95 -17.70 13.02
CA ALA A 125 -0.13 -17.24 14.13
C ALA A 125 -0.30 -15.74 14.46
N ALA A 126 -0.52 -14.87 13.46
CA ALA A 126 -0.81 -13.45 13.68
C ALA A 126 -2.18 -13.25 14.35
N MET A 127 -3.17 -14.10 14.04
CA MET A 127 -4.50 -14.06 14.68
C MET A 127 -4.46 -14.60 16.12
N ALA A 128 -3.66 -15.64 16.39
CA ALA A 128 -3.53 -16.23 17.72
C ALA A 128 -2.68 -15.39 18.69
N MET A 129 -1.67 -14.66 18.19
CA MET A 129 -0.79 -13.84 19.01
C MET A 129 -1.35 -12.44 19.28
N ALA A 130 -2.26 -11.94 18.45
CA ALA A 130 -2.97 -10.67 18.66
C ALA A 130 -4.36 -10.83 19.31
N GLY A 131 -4.87 -12.06 19.40
CA GLY A 131 -6.16 -12.42 19.99
C GLY A 131 -5.99 -13.14 21.33
N GLY A 132 -5.81 -12.36 22.41
CA GLY A 132 -6.00 -12.86 23.75
C GLY A 132 -7.49 -13.06 24.04
N ASP A 133 -7.92 -14.31 23.96
CA ASP A 133 -9.17 -14.88 24.44
C ASP A 133 -10.44 -14.67 23.59
N GLY A 134 -11.23 -15.74 23.52
CA GLY A 134 -12.22 -15.99 22.49
C GLY A 134 -13.36 -14.98 22.44
N GLY A 135 -13.81 -14.70 21.22
CA GLY A 135 -14.98 -13.88 20.94
C GLY A 135 -16.23 -14.43 21.64
N LYS A 136 -16.51 -13.89 22.84
CA LYS A 136 -17.87 -13.85 23.36
C LYS A 136 -18.59 -12.66 22.74
N GLN A 137 -19.43 -13.01 21.78
CA GLN A 137 -20.49 -12.17 21.27
C GLN A 137 -21.37 -11.70 22.44
N LEU A 138 -21.30 -10.42 22.78
CA LEU A 138 -22.15 -9.82 23.81
C LEU A 138 -23.51 -9.46 23.20
N ALA A 139 -24.54 -10.18 23.63
CA ALA A 139 -25.94 -9.81 23.46
C ALA A 139 -26.31 -8.64 24.40
N PRO A 140 -27.35 -7.84 24.09
CA PRO A 140 -27.74 -6.71 24.93
C PRO A 140 -28.60 -7.20 26.11
N GLY A 141 -28.07 -7.12 27.32
CA GLY A 141 -28.82 -7.31 28.57
C GLY A 141 -29.25 -5.97 29.13
N GLY A 142 -30.57 -5.74 29.24
CA GLY A 142 -31.14 -4.57 29.88
C GLY A 142 -31.08 -4.64 31.40
N LEU A 143 -30.95 -3.48 32.05
CA LEU A 143 -31.27 -3.30 33.46
C LEU A 143 -31.93 -1.93 33.68
N SER A 144 -33.16 -2.00 34.15
CA SER A 144 -33.93 -0.98 34.86
C SER A 144 -33.31 -0.65 36.22
N GLY A 145 -33.40 0.60 36.69
CA GLY A 145 -33.07 0.95 38.07
C GLY A 145 -33.04 2.45 38.34
N ASP A 146 -34.01 2.91 39.12
CA ASP A 146 -34.45 4.26 39.42
C ASP A 146 -33.55 5.10 40.37
N GLY A 147 -33.74 6.43 40.36
CA GLY A 147 -33.67 7.29 41.56
C GLY A 147 -32.39 8.12 41.85
N GLY A 148 -32.50 9.46 41.75
CA GLY A 148 -31.65 10.38 42.55
C GLY A 148 -31.34 11.76 41.97
N SER A 149 -32.20 12.74 42.25
CA SER A 149 -32.05 14.17 41.96
C SER A 149 -30.84 14.82 42.68
N LEU A 150 -30.16 15.79 42.06
CA LEU A 150 -30.12 17.21 42.48
C LEU A 150 -29.10 18.08 41.68
N LEU A 151 -29.65 19.16 41.11
CA LEU A 151 -29.11 20.52 40.87
C LEU A 151 -28.06 20.81 39.76
N ARG A 152 -28.52 21.66 38.83
CA ARG A 152 -27.79 22.38 37.75
C ARG A 152 -27.01 23.60 38.30
N PRO A 153 -26.05 24.13 37.53
CA PRO A 153 -26.37 25.34 36.75
C PRO A 153 -26.01 25.28 35.26
N GLN A 154 -26.65 26.16 34.50
CA GLN A 154 -26.69 26.28 33.04
C GLN A 154 -25.38 26.84 32.43
N ALA A 155 -24.97 26.28 31.28
CA ALA A 155 -24.24 27.00 30.25
C ALA A 155 -24.50 26.37 28.86
N SER A 156 -25.04 27.20 27.96
CA SER A 156 -24.88 27.24 26.49
C SER A 156 -24.98 25.92 25.69
N GLN A 157 -26.10 25.78 24.98
CA GLN A 157 -26.39 24.71 24.02
C GLN A 157 -25.51 24.80 22.76
N GLU A 158 -24.66 23.81 22.55
CA GLU A 158 -24.38 23.25 21.22
C GLU A 158 -24.63 21.75 21.31
N GLN A 159 -25.67 21.26 20.62
CA GLN A 159 -26.05 19.84 20.65
C GLN A 159 -25.06 19.00 19.83
N PRO A 160 -24.37 18.01 20.40
CA PRO A 160 -23.71 16.99 19.61
C PRO A 160 -24.78 16.04 19.04
N VAL A 161 -24.76 15.83 17.73
CA VAL A 161 -25.62 14.85 17.06
C VAL A 161 -25.08 13.45 17.40
N SER A 162 -25.61 12.84 18.45
CA SER A 162 -25.31 11.47 18.86
C SER A 162 -26.19 10.49 18.08
N GLY A 163 -25.69 9.97 16.96
CA GLY A 163 -26.32 8.82 16.29
C GLY A 163 -25.91 7.51 16.96
N SER A 164 -26.90 6.70 17.35
CA SER A 164 -26.68 5.36 17.92
C SER A 164 -26.59 4.33 16.80
N LEU A 165 -25.81 3.25 17.00
CA LEU A 165 -25.72 2.11 16.07
C LEU A 165 -27.09 1.51 15.68
N ALA A 166 -28.12 1.72 16.50
CA ALA A 166 -29.50 1.31 16.24
C ALA A 166 -30.17 2.07 15.07
N ASP A 167 -29.72 3.28 14.75
CA ASP A 167 -30.29 4.13 13.68
C ASP A 167 -29.87 3.66 12.26
N TYR A 168 -29.12 2.55 12.16
CA TYR A 168 -28.50 2.05 10.93
C TYR A 168 -29.04 0.69 10.48
N ALA A 169 -30.21 0.29 10.97
CA ALA A 169 -30.86 -1.00 10.71
C ALA A 169 -31.41 -1.18 9.26
N GLY A 170 -31.41 -0.13 8.44
CA GLY A 170 -31.99 -0.15 7.07
C GLY A 170 -31.02 -0.53 5.93
N LEU A 171 -29.81 -1.00 6.22
CA LEU A 171 -28.87 -1.45 5.18
C LEU A 171 -29.25 -2.87 4.69
N PRO A 172 -29.16 -3.17 3.38
CA PRO A 172 -29.56 -4.45 2.84
C PRO A 172 -28.76 -5.59 3.46
N GLN A 173 -29.45 -6.55 4.08
CA GLN A 173 -28.87 -7.80 4.59
C GLN A 173 -29.03 -8.88 3.52
N ARG A 174 -27.92 -9.47 3.05
CA ARG A 174 -27.97 -10.70 2.24
C ARG A 174 -27.87 -11.93 3.13
N SER A 175 -28.75 -12.88 2.87
CA SER A 175 -28.72 -14.23 3.44
C SER A 175 -27.50 -15.00 2.93
N ARG A 176 -26.77 -15.64 3.84
CA ARG A 176 -25.72 -16.61 3.52
C ARG A 176 -26.35 -17.77 2.74
N GLN A 177 -25.99 -17.94 1.47
CA GLN A 177 -26.06 -19.24 0.82
C GLN A 177 -24.66 -19.84 0.84
N GLN A 178 -24.50 -20.96 1.53
CA GLN A 178 -23.30 -21.78 1.47
C GLN A 178 -23.21 -22.40 0.07
N PRO A 179 -22.08 -22.24 -0.66
CA PRO A 179 -21.84 -23.03 -1.85
C PRO A 179 -21.49 -24.46 -1.46
N ASP A 180 -22.14 -25.39 -2.16
CA ASP A 180 -21.94 -26.83 -2.10
C ASP A 180 -20.53 -27.21 -2.55
N LEU A 181 -19.85 -28.05 -1.76
CA LEU A 181 -18.48 -28.50 -2.03
C LEU A 181 -18.52 -29.76 -2.90
N GLY A 182 -18.67 -29.54 -4.21
CA GLY A 182 -18.48 -30.58 -5.23
C GLY A 182 -17.00 -30.76 -5.57
N SER A 183 -16.53 -31.99 -5.43
CA SER A 183 -15.18 -32.47 -5.77
C SER A 183 -14.89 -32.38 -7.27
N GLU A 184 -13.71 -31.87 -7.64
CA GLU A 184 -12.98 -32.37 -8.80
C GLU A 184 -11.48 -32.06 -8.63
N ALA A 185 -10.71 -33.11 -8.43
CA ALA A 185 -9.27 -33.10 -8.53
C ALA A 185 -8.91 -33.22 -10.01
N ASP A 186 -8.06 -32.34 -10.54
CA ASP A 186 -7.10 -32.79 -11.55
C ASP A 186 -5.91 -31.87 -11.80
N SER A 187 -4.77 -32.53 -11.97
CA SER A 187 -3.54 -32.14 -12.66
C SER A 187 -2.67 -30.98 -12.13
N ALA A 188 -1.56 -31.40 -11.51
CA ALA A 188 -0.39 -30.60 -11.19
C ALA A 188 0.34 -30.13 -12.47
N HIS A 189 0.25 -28.85 -12.78
CA HIS A 189 1.27 -28.16 -13.56
C HIS A 189 2.14 -27.32 -12.62
N GLN A 190 3.46 -27.45 -12.77
CA GLN A 190 4.47 -26.61 -12.14
C GLN A 190 4.21 -25.14 -12.49
N ALA A 191 3.40 -24.47 -11.67
CA ALA A 191 3.10 -23.05 -11.82
C ALA A 191 4.27 -22.24 -11.25
N GLN A 192 4.95 -21.50 -12.11
CA GLN A 192 5.69 -20.32 -11.66
C GLN A 192 4.73 -19.47 -10.79
N PRO A 193 5.14 -18.97 -9.61
CA PRO A 193 4.22 -18.30 -8.71
C PRO A 193 3.64 -17.06 -9.39
N HIS A 194 2.40 -17.17 -9.86
CA HIS A 194 1.66 -16.05 -10.42
C HIS A 194 1.32 -15.07 -9.30
N ALA A 195 2.25 -14.17 -9.00
CA ALA A 195 2.03 -12.75 -9.16
C ALA A 195 0.55 -12.26 -9.18
N GLY A 196 -0.16 -12.31 -8.05
CA GLY A 196 -1.56 -11.85 -8.02
C GLY A 196 -1.73 -10.40 -7.53
N LEU A 197 -2.91 -9.82 -7.78
CA LEU A 197 -3.33 -8.51 -7.25
C LEU A 197 -4.39 -8.68 -6.15
N ALA A 198 -4.36 -7.81 -5.14
CA ALA A 198 -5.42 -7.67 -4.16
C ALA A 198 -5.75 -6.19 -3.91
N TYR A 199 -7.04 -5.85 -3.85
CA TYR A 199 -7.52 -4.55 -3.43
C TYR A 199 -7.95 -4.61 -1.96
N VAL A 200 -7.14 -4.00 -1.11
CA VAL A 200 -7.31 -4.02 0.34
C VAL A 200 -8.06 -2.78 0.80
N LEU A 201 -9.30 -2.95 1.23
CA LEU A 201 -10.18 -1.88 1.70
C LEU A 201 -9.88 -1.56 3.17
N PHE A 202 -9.77 -0.28 3.51
CA PHE A 202 -9.48 0.17 4.89
C PHE A 202 -10.40 1.28 5.40
N ASP A 203 -11.26 1.86 4.56
CA ASP A 203 -12.29 2.83 4.93
C ASP A 203 -13.44 2.87 3.92
N VAL A 204 -14.56 3.46 4.32
CA VAL A 204 -15.74 3.75 3.46
C VAL A 204 -16.20 5.18 3.73
N LEU A 205 -16.29 5.97 2.66
CA LEU A 205 -16.58 7.41 2.74
C LEU A 205 -18.05 7.72 2.50
N ALA A 206 -18.74 6.86 1.75
CA ALA A 206 -20.18 6.95 1.53
C ALA A 206 -20.78 5.55 1.35
N ALA A 207 -22.03 5.37 1.77
CA ALA A 207 -22.82 4.16 1.51
C ALA A 207 -24.28 4.54 1.26
N GLY A 208 -24.82 4.11 0.11
CA GLY A 208 -26.05 4.66 -0.45
C GLY A 208 -25.90 6.16 -0.72
N ASP A 209 -26.86 6.94 -0.23
CA ASP A 209 -26.86 8.41 -0.37
C ASP A 209 -26.19 9.12 0.82
N ARG A 210 -25.66 8.37 1.79
CA ARG A 210 -25.11 8.94 3.03
C ARG A 210 -23.61 9.16 2.91
N ASP A 211 -23.18 10.40 3.19
CA ASP A 211 -21.79 10.74 3.46
C ASP A 211 -21.42 10.30 4.88
N LEU A 212 -20.41 9.44 5.00
CA LEU A 212 -19.96 8.84 6.26
C LEU A 212 -18.73 9.53 6.83
N ARG A 213 -18.15 10.53 6.16
CA ARG A 213 -16.91 11.20 6.61
C ARG A 213 -17.04 11.86 7.98
N GLY A 214 -18.26 12.28 8.33
CA GLY A 214 -18.62 12.84 9.64
C GLY A 214 -18.77 11.81 10.77
N LEU A 215 -18.63 10.50 10.49
CA LEU A 215 -18.70 9.46 11.52
C LEU A 215 -17.30 9.12 12.08
N PRO A 216 -17.23 8.69 13.35
CA PRO A 216 -16.06 8.02 13.92
C PRO A 216 -15.51 6.90 13.03
N TYR A 217 -14.18 6.78 12.96
CA TYR A 217 -13.51 5.74 12.17
C TYR A 217 -14.00 4.34 12.48
N LEU A 218 -14.19 3.99 13.76
CA LEU A 218 -14.69 2.67 14.15
C LEU A 218 -16.05 2.35 13.50
N GLN A 219 -16.97 3.33 13.48
CA GLN A 219 -18.29 3.16 12.86
C GLN A 219 -18.19 3.02 11.34
N ARG A 220 -17.29 3.78 10.68
CA ARG A 220 -17.04 3.61 9.24
C ARG A 220 -16.48 2.22 8.93
N HIS A 221 -15.52 1.74 9.72
CA HIS A 221 -14.95 0.41 9.56
C HIS A 221 -15.99 -0.71 9.77
N GLU A 222 -16.88 -0.56 10.76
CA GLU A 222 -18.03 -1.47 10.95
C GLU A 222 -18.99 -1.45 9.75
N VAL A 223 -19.28 -0.28 9.18
CA VAL A 223 -20.10 -0.17 7.96
C VAL A 223 -19.40 -0.86 6.79
N LEU A 224 -18.09 -0.66 6.61
CA LEU A 224 -17.29 -1.30 5.57
C LEU A 224 -17.39 -2.82 5.64
N HIS A 225 -17.24 -3.40 6.85
CA HIS A 225 -17.41 -4.84 7.05
C HIS A 225 -18.84 -5.31 6.72
N ARG A 226 -19.85 -4.53 7.12
CA ARG A 226 -21.27 -4.88 6.89
C ARG A 226 -21.67 -4.88 5.43
N ILE A 227 -21.11 -3.98 4.62
CA ILE A 227 -21.40 -3.92 3.17
C ILE A 227 -20.54 -4.87 2.35
N SER A 228 -19.52 -5.48 2.95
CA SER A 228 -18.55 -6.35 2.27
C SER A 228 -18.67 -7.85 2.61
N PRO A 229 -19.86 -8.45 2.87
CA PRO A 229 -19.94 -9.89 3.09
C PRO A 229 -19.69 -10.64 1.78
N GLY A 230 -18.70 -11.53 1.76
CA GLY A 230 -18.43 -12.38 0.59
C GLY A 230 -17.77 -11.63 -0.57
N LEU A 231 -16.81 -10.74 -0.27
CA LEU A 231 -15.94 -10.15 -1.29
C LEU A 231 -15.32 -11.24 -2.19
N PRO A 232 -15.20 -10.99 -3.50
CA PRO A 232 -14.54 -11.93 -4.41
C PRO A 232 -13.05 -12.06 -4.09
N ASP A 233 -12.44 -13.18 -4.52
CA ASP A 233 -10.99 -13.34 -4.49
C ASP A 233 -10.30 -12.12 -5.12
N GLY A 234 -9.28 -11.60 -4.45
CA GLY A 234 -8.58 -10.37 -4.82
C GLY A 234 -9.16 -9.10 -4.18
N MET A 235 -10.15 -9.22 -3.30
CA MET A 235 -10.62 -8.11 -2.46
C MET A 235 -10.71 -8.54 -1.00
N LEU A 236 -10.24 -7.70 -0.09
CA LEU A 236 -10.36 -7.95 1.36
C LEU A 236 -10.49 -6.65 2.14
N VAL A 237 -11.11 -6.70 3.31
CA VAL A 237 -11.10 -5.60 4.29
C VAL A 237 -9.95 -5.85 5.25
N THR A 238 -9.09 -4.85 5.48
CA THR A 238 -7.99 -5.01 6.43
C THR A 238 -8.52 -5.09 7.87
N GLU A 239 -7.93 -6.00 8.63
CA GLU A 239 -8.19 -6.18 10.06
C GLU A 239 -7.81 -4.94 10.87
N LEU A 240 -8.45 -4.78 12.03
CA LEU A 240 -8.20 -3.74 13.01
C LEU A 240 -7.72 -4.38 14.33
N TYR A 241 -6.46 -4.18 14.65
CA TYR A 241 -5.79 -4.72 15.83
C TYR A 241 -5.85 -3.73 17.00
N ARG A 242 -5.82 -4.26 18.23
CA ARG A 242 -5.78 -3.49 19.48
C ARG A 242 -4.39 -3.39 20.08
N ASP A 243 -3.56 -4.42 19.89
CA ASP A 243 -2.16 -4.40 20.30
C ASP A 243 -1.26 -3.95 19.13
N GLY A 244 -0.88 -2.67 19.17
CA GLY A 244 -0.01 -2.08 18.16
C GLY A 244 1.42 -2.60 18.23
N GLU A 245 1.96 -2.88 19.41
CA GLU A 245 3.34 -3.32 19.58
C GLU A 245 3.50 -4.78 19.15
N ALA A 246 2.55 -5.67 19.46
CA ALA A 246 2.54 -7.02 18.93
C ALA A 246 2.47 -7.03 17.40
N LEU A 247 1.57 -6.22 16.82
CA LEU A 247 1.47 -6.08 15.37
C LEU A 247 2.77 -5.54 14.75
N TRP A 248 3.41 -4.56 15.40
CA TRP A 248 4.68 -4.01 14.93
C TRP A 248 5.80 -5.05 14.90
N HIS A 249 5.97 -5.83 15.98
CA HIS A 249 6.97 -6.89 16.02
C HIS A 249 6.75 -7.89 14.88
N TRP A 250 5.51 -8.35 14.69
CA TRP A 250 5.17 -9.29 13.63
C TRP A 250 5.44 -8.73 12.23
N VAL A 251 5.01 -7.48 11.95
CA VAL A 251 5.26 -6.80 10.67
C VAL A 251 6.75 -6.62 10.41
N ALA A 252 7.52 -6.25 11.44
CA ALA A 252 8.96 -6.04 11.32
C ALA A 252 9.72 -7.35 11.06
N GLU A 253 9.38 -8.42 11.78
CA GLU A 253 9.95 -9.76 11.60
C GLU A 253 9.62 -10.34 10.22
N ALA A 254 8.39 -10.15 9.75
CA ALA A 254 7.96 -10.57 8.41
C ALA A 254 8.55 -9.70 7.29
N GLY A 255 9.21 -8.58 7.60
CA GLY A 255 9.76 -7.64 6.61
C GLY A 255 8.69 -6.89 5.80
N TRP A 256 7.52 -6.66 6.40
CA TRP A 256 6.39 -5.89 5.84
C TRP A 256 6.57 -4.39 6.10
N GLU A 257 5.87 -3.53 5.35
CA GLU A 257 6.20 -2.09 5.29
C GLU A 257 6.01 -1.33 6.61
N GLY A 258 5.02 -1.73 7.42
CA GLY A 258 4.79 -1.06 8.70
C GLY A 258 3.36 -1.18 9.23
N VAL A 259 3.02 -0.24 10.10
CA VAL A 259 1.73 -0.16 10.78
C VAL A 259 1.15 1.24 10.61
N VAL A 260 -0.17 1.30 10.40
CA VAL A 260 -0.97 2.53 10.44
C VAL A 260 -1.79 2.53 11.73
N SER A 261 -1.59 3.54 12.57
CA SER A 261 -2.39 3.78 13.77
C SER A 261 -3.50 4.76 13.43
N LYS A 262 -4.74 4.45 13.82
CA LYS A 262 -5.91 5.28 13.60
C LYS A 262 -6.61 5.52 14.93
N ARG A 263 -6.87 6.78 15.25
CA ARG A 263 -7.71 7.15 16.38
C ARG A 263 -9.16 6.74 16.07
N LEU A 264 -9.76 5.91 16.91
CA LEU A 264 -11.04 5.23 16.65
C LEU A 264 -12.23 6.19 16.55
N ASN A 265 -12.20 7.28 17.32
CA ASN A 265 -13.22 8.32 17.28
C ASN A 265 -12.96 9.40 16.22
N SER A 266 -11.93 9.23 15.36
CA SER A 266 -11.58 10.24 14.37
C SER A 266 -12.55 10.30 13.19
N LEU A 267 -12.89 11.53 12.82
CA LEU A 267 -13.58 11.82 11.56
C LEU A 267 -12.62 11.70 10.38
N TYR A 268 -13.17 11.55 9.17
CA TYR A 268 -12.34 11.56 7.97
C TYR A 268 -11.93 12.99 7.61
N LYS A 269 -10.64 13.30 7.69
CA LYS A 269 -10.08 14.64 7.39
C LYS A 269 -9.11 14.58 6.23
N GLU A 270 -9.30 15.45 5.25
CA GLU A 270 -8.50 15.45 4.03
C GLU A 270 -7.01 15.70 4.28
N GLY A 271 -6.17 15.03 3.49
CA GLY A 271 -4.72 15.25 3.52
C GLY A 271 -4.12 14.91 4.89
N LYS A 272 -3.29 15.81 5.42
CA LYS A 272 -2.49 15.58 6.64
C LYS A 272 -2.79 16.57 7.77
N GLN A 273 -3.84 17.39 7.64
CA GLN A 273 -4.18 18.40 8.64
C GLN A 273 -5.01 17.79 9.77
N HIS A 274 -4.43 16.81 10.47
CA HIS A 274 -5.07 16.09 11.57
C HIS A 274 -4.03 15.53 12.54
N LYS A 275 -4.47 14.97 13.68
CA LYS A 275 -3.60 14.24 14.63
C LYS A 275 -4.11 12.81 14.88
N ASP A 276 -4.80 12.28 13.88
CA ASP A 276 -5.69 11.14 14.03
C ASP A 276 -5.13 9.86 13.40
N TRP A 277 -4.40 9.97 12.28
CA TRP A 277 -3.78 8.84 11.59
C TRP A 277 -2.27 8.99 11.55
N PHE A 278 -1.56 7.99 12.05
CA PHE A 278 -0.10 7.93 12.06
C PHE A 278 0.39 6.67 11.35
N LYS A 279 1.63 6.70 10.84
CA LYS A 279 2.29 5.52 10.30
C LYS A 279 3.69 5.38 10.90
N LYS A 280 4.03 4.16 11.29
CA LYS A 280 5.39 3.72 11.61
C LYS A 280 5.83 2.75 10.53
N LYS A 281 7.01 2.96 9.95
CA LYS A 281 7.51 2.17 8.82
C LYS A 281 8.75 1.39 9.23
N THR A 282 8.85 0.16 8.73
CA THR A 282 10.10 -0.59 8.72
C THR A 282 11.04 0.02 7.69
N ALA A 283 12.35 -0.18 7.86
CA ALA A 283 13.28 0.12 6.78
C ALA A 283 13.09 -0.96 5.70
N LEU A 284 12.87 -0.53 4.45
CA LEU A 284 12.83 -1.47 3.34
C LEU A 284 14.21 -2.09 3.19
N LEU A 285 14.29 -3.40 2.94
CA LEU A 285 15.52 -4.08 2.57
C LEU A 285 15.28 -4.83 1.27
N LEU A 286 16.02 -4.44 0.22
CA LEU A 286 15.77 -4.81 -1.17
C LEU A 286 17.07 -5.27 -1.81
N ASP A 287 16.98 -6.35 -2.58
CA ASP A 287 18.08 -6.77 -3.45
C ASP A 287 17.88 -6.12 -4.82
N VAL A 288 18.92 -5.46 -5.30
CA VAL A 288 18.96 -4.74 -6.57
C VAL A 288 20.20 -5.14 -7.34
N ASP A 289 20.16 -5.00 -8.66
CA ASP A 289 21.35 -5.13 -9.50
C ASP A 289 21.99 -3.76 -9.68
N ILE A 290 23.30 -3.68 -9.51
CA ILE A 290 24.09 -2.51 -9.85
C ILE A 290 24.43 -2.60 -11.33
N VAL A 291 23.90 -1.68 -12.12
CA VAL A 291 23.99 -1.70 -13.59
C VAL A 291 24.88 -0.57 -14.14
N GLY A 292 25.29 0.37 -13.30
CA GLY A 292 26.13 1.49 -13.71
C GLY A 292 26.78 2.23 -12.55
N LEU A 293 27.76 3.08 -12.86
CA LEU A 293 28.47 3.93 -11.92
C LEU A 293 28.34 5.38 -12.35
N LYS A 294 27.84 6.24 -11.47
CA LYS A 294 27.95 7.70 -11.63
C LYS A 294 29.38 8.12 -11.30
N ILE A 295 30.03 8.85 -12.19
CA ILE A 295 31.42 9.27 -12.04
C ILE A 295 31.49 10.77 -11.71
N ARG A 296 32.28 11.12 -10.70
CA ARG A 296 32.59 12.50 -10.34
C ARG A 296 34.09 12.61 -10.07
N ASP A 297 34.74 13.61 -10.65
CA ASP A 297 36.18 13.85 -10.50
C ASP A 297 37.02 12.60 -10.77
N GLY A 298 36.64 11.84 -11.79
CA GLY A 298 37.31 10.60 -12.20
C GLY A 298 37.02 9.38 -11.32
N MET A 299 36.23 9.50 -10.26
CA MET A 299 35.95 8.42 -9.31
C MET A 299 34.48 8.01 -9.30
N ALA A 300 34.23 6.75 -8.94
CA ALA A 300 32.91 6.22 -8.65
C ALA A 300 32.24 6.99 -7.49
N ALA A 301 31.24 7.79 -7.82
CA ALA A 301 30.52 8.67 -6.90
C ALA A 301 29.27 8.00 -6.32
N SER A 302 28.59 7.19 -7.12
CA SER A 302 27.32 6.53 -6.77
C SER A 302 27.11 5.32 -7.68
N LEU A 303 26.36 4.33 -7.19
CA LEU A 303 25.94 3.17 -7.96
C LEU A 303 24.53 3.39 -8.51
N VAL A 304 24.32 3.09 -9.79
CA VAL A 304 23.02 3.12 -10.47
C VAL A 304 22.35 1.76 -10.24
N MET A 305 21.16 1.79 -9.63
CA MET A 305 20.45 0.58 -9.21
C MET A 305 19.33 0.22 -10.19
N SER A 306 19.14 -1.08 -10.40
CA SER A 306 18.01 -1.64 -11.11
C SER A 306 17.31 -2.73 -10.30
N ALA A 307 15.99 -2.78 -10.37
CA ALA A 307 15.19 -3.89 -9.89
C ALA A 307 14.24 -4.32 -11.02
N ASP A 308 14.26 -5.60 -11.39
CA ASP A 308 13.46 -6.16 -12.50
C ASP A 308 13.57 -5.36 -13.82
N GLY A 309 14.78 -4.87 -14.14
CA GLY A 309 15.06 -4.07 -15.34
C GLY A 309 14.56 -2.62 -15.29
N LEU A 310 13.98 -2.18 -14.17
CA LEU A 310 13.56 -0.80 -13.96
C LEU A 310 14.64 0.00 -13.25
N TYR A 311 14.77 1.28 -13.60
CA TYR A 311 15.62 2.21 -12.85
C TYR A 311 15.06 2.45 -11.46
N PHE A 312 15.89 2.21 -10.44
CA PHE A 312 15.50 2.22 -9.04
C PHE A 312 16.18 3.34 -8.23
N GLY A 313 16.78 4.30 -8.91
CA GLY A 313 17.56 5.38 -8.31
C GLY A 313 19.05 5.06 -8.26
N SER A 314 19.80 5.88 -7.51
CA SER A 314 21.23 5.68 -7.29
C SER A 314 21.56 5.70 -5.80
N VAL A 315 22.57 4.95 -5.38
CA VAL A 315 23.02 4.87 -3.99
C VAL A 315 24.49 5.25 -3.85
N SER A 316 24.80 6.06 -2.84
CA SER A 316 26.17 6.46 -2.50
C SER A 316 26.50 6.28 -1.02
N LEU A 317 25.47 6.27 -0.16
CA LEU A 317 25.64 6.05 1.27
C LEU A 317 26.04 4.59 1.53
N GLY A 318 27.17 4.41 2.21
CA GLY A 318 27.80 3.10 2.42
C GLY A 318 28.99 2.81 1.49
N LEU A 319 29.27 3.66 0.49
CA LEU A 319 30.51 3.58 -0.29
C LEU A 319 31.67 4.24 0.45
N THR A 320 32.60 3.43 0.95
CA THR A 320 33.86 3.91 1.54
C THR A 320 34.83 4.40 0.46
N GLY A 321 35.88 5.13 0.85
CA GLY A 321 36.93 5.58 -0.08
C GLY A 321 37.60 4.43 -0.82
N GLU A 322 37.92 3.34 -0.10
CA GLU A 322 38.51 2.12 -0.66
C GLU A 322 37.59 1.47 -1.71
N MET A 323 36.30 1.37 -1.42
CA MET A 323 35.33 0.80 -2.37
C MET A 323 35.23 1.64 -3.63
N ARG A 324 35.25 2.98 -3.50
CA ARG A 324 35.21 3.89 -4.64
C ARG A 324 36.46 3.73 -5.50
N ALA A 325 37.64 3.66 -4.88
CA ALA A 325 38.89 3.43 -5.58
C ALA A 325 38.87 2.08 -6.31
N LEU A 326 38.44 1.01 -5.63
CA LEU A 326 38.33 -0.32 -6.22
C LEU A 326 37.38 -0.33 -7.43
N LEU A 327 36.14 0.14 -7.26
CA LEU A 327 35.15 0.23 -8.33
C LEU A 327 35.66 1.06 -9.51
N THR A 328 36.35 2.16 -9.24
CA THR A 328 36.94 3.01 -10.29
C THR A 328 38.00 2.25 -11.06
N SER A 329 38.99 1.68 -10.36
CA SER A 329 40.11 0.97 -11.00
C SER A 329 39.69 -0.27 -11.80
N GLN A 330 38.63 -0.95 -11.36
CA GLN A 330 38.19 -2.21 -11.97
C GLN A 330 37.15 -2.02 -13.08
N LEU A 331 36.29 -0.99 -12.97
CA LEU A 331 35.07 -0.91 -13.79
C LEU A 331 34.97 0.37 -14.63
N VAL A 332 35.87 1.34 -14.47
CA VAL A 332 35.86 2.57 -15.29
C VAL A 332 36.92 2.44 -16.38
N PRO A 333 36.52 2.34 -17.67
CA PRO A 333 37.47 2.28 -18.78
C PRO A 333 38.35 3.52 -18.84
N GLU A 334 39.60 3.34 -19.25
CA GLU A 334 40.50 4.46 -19.50
C GLU A 334 39.91 5.38 -20.59
N GLY A 335 39.93 6.69 -20.35
CA GLY A 335 39.38 7.66 -21.30
C GLY A 335 37.85 7.65 -21.47
N ALA A 336 37.09 7.02 -20.55
CA ALA A 336 35.63 6.87 -20.63
C ALA A 336 34.83 8.12 -21.04
N PHE A 337 35.35 9.33 -20.79
CA PHE A 337 34.69 10.60 -21.12
C PHE A 337 35.53 11.56 -21.97
N ALA A 338 36.62 11.09 -22.59
CA ALA A 338 37.58 11.94 -23.32
C ALA A 338 36.95 12.67 -24.54
N GLY A 339 35.87 12.13 -25.11
CA GLY A 339 35.14 12.72 -26.24
C GLY A 339 33.99 13.66 -25.85
N GLY A 340 33.87 14.07 -24.58
CA GLY A 340 32.76 14.92 -24.11
C GLY A 340 31.41 14.20 -23.93
N SER A 341 31.32 12.91 -24.28
CA SER A 341 30.18 12.05 -23.96
C SER A 341 29.98 11.98 -22.44
N LEU A 342 28.73 11.96 -21.99
CA LEU A 342 28.37 11.71 -20.60
C LEU A 342 28.15 10.21 -20.31
N GLN A 343 28.19 9.35 -21.32
CA GLN A 343 27.90 7.93 -21.21
C GLN A 343 29.05 7.10 -21.78
N ALA A 344 29.40 6.03 -21.09
CA ALA A 344 30.49 5.11 -21.47
C ALA A 344 30.19 3.67 -21.06
N GLY A 345 30.95 2.70 -21.59
CA GLY A 345 30.82 1.28 -21.25
C GLY A 345 29.72 0.57 -22.05
N ALA A 346 28.96 -0.28 -21.37
CA ALA A 346 27.94 -1.14 -21.97
C ALA A 346 26.72 -0.36 -22.53
N ALA A 347 25.82 -1.09 -23.18
CA ALA A 347 24.54 -0.54 -23.63
C ALA A 347 23.67 -0.09 -22.44
N LEU A 348 22.82 0.91 -22.66
CA LEU A 348 21.88 1.41 -21.66
C LEU A 348 20.97 0.25 -21.18
N PRO A 349 20.95 -0.08 -19.88
CA PRO A 349 20.17 -1.21 -19.35
C PRO A 349 18.67 -0.92 -19.23
N PHE A 350 18.24 0.28 -19.61
CA PHE A 350 16.86 0.75 -19.50
C PHE A 350 16.29 1.07 -20.89
N ALA A 351 14.97 1.00 -21.03
CA ALA A 351 14.29 1.35 -22.28
C ALA A 351 14.55 2.79 -22.75
N ALA A 352 14.78 3.71 -21.81
CA ALA A 352 15.17 5.09 -22.07
C ALA A 352 16.02 5.62 -20.90
N LEU A 353 16.88 6.61 -21.17
CA LEU A 353 17.75 7.20 -20.16
C LEU A 353 16.90 7.95 -19.12
N PRO A 354 16.96 7.59 -17.82
CA PRO A 354 16.25 8.30 -16.77
C PRO A 354 16.62 9.78 -16.71
N ASP A 355 15.65 10.65 -16.44
CA ASP A 355 15.83 12.10 -16.42
C ASP A 355 16.96 12.55 -15.47
N ASP A 356 17.03 11.92 -14.29
CA ASP A 356 18.06 12.21 -13.27
C ASP A 356 19.48 11.85 -13.70
N LEU A 357 19.64 11.09 -14.78
CA LEU A 357 20.94 10.67 -15.31
C LEU A 357 21.34 11.45 -16.56
N LYS A 358 20.46 12.27 -17.16
CA LYS A 358 20.73 13.00 -18.41
C LYS A 358 21.94 13.94 -18.35
N LYS A 359 22.23 14.48 -17.17
CA LYS A 359 23.34 15.43 -16.94
C LYS A 359 24.51 14.79 -16.18
N GLU A 360 24.44 13.49 -15.93
CA GLU A 360 25.41 12.78 -15.12
C GLU A 360 26.38 11.99 -16.00
N ARG A 361 27.64 11.94 -15.58
CA ARG A 361 28.62 11.04 -16.21
C ARG A 361 28.38 9.63 -15.68
N VAL A 362 28.04 8.70 -16.56
CA VAL A 362 27.70 7.32 -16.19
C VAL A 362 28.52 6.33 -17.01
N VAL A 363 29.10 5.35 -16.32
CA VAL A 363 29.65 4.14 -16.93
C VAL A 363 28.66 3.01 -16.73
N TRP A 364 28.16 2.41 -17.82
CA TRP A 364 27.28 1.24 -17.78
C TRP A 364 28.10 -0.04 -17.71
N LEU A 365 27.68 -0.98 -16.87
CA LEU A 365 28.41 -2.21 -16.60
C LEU A 365 28.02 -3.31 -17.60
N HIS A 366 29.02 -4.01 -18.15
CA HIS A 366 28.78 -5.21 -18.95
C HIS A 366 28.25 -6.38 -18.10
N ASN A 367 28.73 -6.47 -16.86
CA ASN A 367 28.33 -7.49 -15.90
C ASN A 367 27.72 -6.79 -14.67
N PRO A 368 26.38 -6.63 -14.63
CA PRO A 368 25.70 -6.18 -13.44
C PRO A 368 25.96 -7.12 -12.26
N PHE A 369 25.98 -6.59 -11.04
CA PHE A 369 26.19 -7.40 -9.84
C PHE A 369 25.17 -7.07 -8.74
N PRO A 370 24.79 -8.05 -7.92
CA PRO A 370 23.78 -7.87 -6.88
C PRO A 370 24.29 -7.04 -5.70
N CYS A 371 23.40 -6.22 -5.14
CA CYS A 371 23.62 -5.38 -3.98
C CYS A 371 22.34 -5.34 -3.13
N THR A 372 22.48 -5.52 -1.82
CA THR A 372 21.37 -5.32 -0.89
C THR A 372 21.41 -3.87 -0.42
N VAL A 373 20.28 -3.17 -0.56
CA VAL A 373 20.10 -1.79 -0.14
C VAL A 373 18.94 -1.66 0.84
N THR A 374 19.07 -0.72 1.77
CA THR A 374 17.97 -0.29 2.62
C THR A 374 17.51 1.12 2.27
N GLY A 375 16.25 1.44 2.54
CA GLY A 375 15.69 2.78 2.33
C GLY A 375 14.37 2.99 3.05
N LEU A 376 13.80 4.19 2.91
CA LEU A 376 12.59 4.57 3.63
C LEU A 376 11.29 4.19 2.90
N GLU A 377 11.24 4.40 1.60
CA GLU A 377 10.08 4.12 0.75
C GLU A 377 10.47 4.17 -0.72
N ILE A 378 9.65 3.57 -1.59
CA ILE A 378 9.77 3.73 -3.05
C ILE A 378 8.88 4.92 -3.44
N THR A 379 9.41 5.86 -4.23
CA THR A 379 8.64 7.03 -4.69
C THR A 379 7.62 6.66 -5.77
N GLU A 380 6.67 7.54 -6.07
CA GLU A 380 5.79 7.38 -7.27
C GLU A 380 6.63 7.35 -8.57
N ALA A 381 7.74 8.09 -8.56
CA ALA A 381 8.78 8.03 -9.59
C ALA A 381 9.68 6.80 -9.45
N GLY A 382 9.32 5.82 -8.63
CA GLY A 382 9.85 4.46 -8.62
C GLY A 382 11.29 4.29 -8.19
N GLN A 383 11.79 5.25 -7.45
CA GLN A 383 13.14 5.24 -6.93
C GLN A 383 13.11 4.98 -5.44
N LEU A 384 14.13 4.29 -4.92
CA LEU A 384 14.28 4.13 -3.48
C LEU A 384 14.69 5.46 -2.85
N ARG A 385 13.94 5.89 -1.83
CA ARG A 385 14.18 7.13 -1.09
C ARG A 385 15.14 6.88 0.07
N HIS A 386 16.16 7.72 0.20
CA HIS A 386 17.28 7.55 1.16
C HIS A 386 17.93 6.16 1.08
N PRO A 387 18.38 5.73 -0.11
CA PRO A 387 19.01 4.44 -0.24
C PRO A 387 20.35 4.43 0.50
N LYS A 388 20.64 3.31 1.18
CA LYS A 388 21.90 3.01 1.83
C LYS A 388 22.30 1.59 1.48
N ILE A 389 23.57 1.38 1.17
CA ILE A 389 24.09 0.03 0.96
C ILE A 389 24.08 -0.73 2.29
N ALA A 390 23.45 -1.89 2.28
CA ALA A 390 23.45 -2.84 3.39
C ALA A 390 24.48 -3.96 3.17
N GLY A 391 24.77 -4.33 1.91
CA GLY A 391 25.80 -5.29 1.56
C GLY A 391 25.95 -5.50 0.06
N PHE A 392 27.05 -6.14 -0.35
CA PHE A 392 27.29 -6.62 -1.72
C PHE A 392 27.31 -8.15 -1.70
N GLY A 393 26.83 -8.80 -2.77
CA GLY A 393 26.88 -10.27 -2.88
C GLY A 393 25.53 -10.92 -3.17
N ARG A 394 25.44 -12.25 -2.97
CA ARG A 394 24.28 -13.08 -3.35
C ARG A 394 22.95 -12.50 -2.85
N ARG A 395 21.92 -12.66 -3.67
CA ARG A 395 20.54 -12.31 -3.31
C ARG A 395 20.15 -13.10 -2.07
N ARG A 396 19.38 -12.49 -1.16
CA ARG A 396 18.93 -13.21 0.04
C ARG A 396 18.05 -14.40 -0.40
N GLY A 397 18.52 -15.61 -0.12
CA GLY A 397 17.87 -16.86 -0.52
C GLY A 397 18.58 -17.65 -1.62
N GLU A 398 19.74 -17.18 -2.14
CA GLU A 398 20.61 -17.88 -3.11
C GLU A 398 21.99 -18.27 -2.56
#